data_AF-A0A016RT20-F1
#
_entry.id   AF-A0A016RT20-F1
#
_cell.length_a   1.000
_cell.length_b   1.000
_cell.length_c   1.000
_cell.angle_alpha   90.00
_cell.angle_beta   90.00
_cell.angle_gamma   90.00
#
_symmetry.space_group_name_H-M   'P 1'
#
loop_
_entity.id
_entity.type
_entity.pdbx_description
1 polymer ?
#
loop_
_entity_poly.entity_id
_entity_poly.type
_entity_poly.pdbx_seq_one_letter_code
_entity_poly.pdbx_strand_id
1 'polypeptide(L)' 'MDEVALSTTKAQQLYEQLVHWPESYHQLEEMEKQDGSTYDNMKEAAMRVERRRLTLETVREPKFRGNNGGHIQAWP' A
#
# COMPACT_ATOMS: atom_id res chain seq x y z
N MET A 1 24.70 22.11 3.12
CA MET A 1 23.91 21.14 2.32
C MET A 1 22.50 21.69 2.23
N ASP A 2 21.88 21.63 1.07
CA ASP A 2 20.49 22.06 0.88
C ASP A 2 19.57 20.91 1.33
N GLU A 3 18.92 21.08 2.48
CA GLU A 3 18.03 20.08 3.07
C GLU A 3 16.78 19.83 2.22
N VAL A 4 16.30 20.85 1.49
CA VAL A 4 15.17 20.73 0.58
C VAL A 4 15.56 19.86 -0.61
N ALA A 5 16.72 20.13 -1.23
CA ALA A 5 17.22 19.31 -2.33
C ALA A 5 17.42 17.84 -1.92
N LEU A 6 17.90 17.59 -0.69
CA LEU A 6 18.03 16.25 -0.15
C LEU A 6 16.67 15.56 0.09
N SER A 7 15.69 16.29 0.64
CA SER A 7 14.33 15.81 0.86
C SER A 7 13.66 15.42 -0.46
N THR A 8 13.75 16.29 -1.48
CA THR A 8 13.21 16.03 -2.82
C THR A 8 13.87 14.82 -3.49
N THR A 9 15.20 14.69 -3.38
CA THR A 9 15.92 13.53 -3.95
C THR A 9 15.47 12.22 -3.33
N LYS A 10 15.28 12.18 -1.99
CA LYS A 10 14.78 10.98 -1.30
C LYS A 10 13.33 10.66 -1.68
N ALA A 11 12.49 11.68 -1.83
CA ALA A 11 11.11 11.51 -2.29
C ALA A 11 11.06 10.92 -3.70
N GLN A 12 11.88 11.44 -4.63
CA GLN A 12 12.01 10.91 -5.99
C GLN A 12 12.42 9.41 -5.99
N GLN A 13 13.43 9.04 -5.20
CA GLN A 13 13.87 7.64 -5.10
C GLN A 13 12.78 6.72 -4.54
N LEU A 14 12.04 7.19 -3.54
CA LEU A 14 10.91 6.45 -2.99
C LEU A 14 9.79 6.28 -4.04
N TYR A 15 9.58 7.28 -4.89
CA TYR A 15 8.54 7.27 -5.92
C TYR A 15 8.84 6.21 -6.97
N GLU A 16 10.09 6.17 -7.44
CA GLU A 16 10.54 5.19 -8.43
C GLU A 16 10.34 3.75 -7.94
N GLN A 17 10.47 3.51 -6.63
CA GLN A 17 10.23 2.20 -6.03
C GLN A 17 8.74 1.86 -5.96
N LEU A 18 7.86 2.84 -5.79
CA LEU A 18 6.44 2.63 -5.52
C LEU A 18 5.54 2.95 -6.73
N VAL A 19 6.08 3.46 -7.84
CA VAL A 19 5.30 3.89 -9.01
C VAL A 19 4.40 2.81 -9.58
N HIS A 20 4.81 1.55 -9.44
CA HIS A 20 4.07 0.38 -9.90
C HIS A 20 2.93 -0.04 -8.96
N TRP A 21 2.82 0.56 -7.78
CA TRP A 21 1.72 0.30 -6.86
C TRP A 21 0.42 0.92 -7.37
N PRO A 22 -0.73 0.26 -7.14
CA PRO A 22 -2.02 0.92 -7.24
C PRO A 22 -2.02 2.21 -6.41
N GLU A 23 -2.70 3.24 -6.91
CA GLU A 23 -2.82 4.54 -6.25
C GLU A 23 -1.51 5.33 -6.02
N SER A 24 -0.45 5.02 -6.76
CA SER A 24 0.83 5.77 -6.71
C SER A 24 0.69 7.27 -7.06
N TYR A 25 -0.40 7.69 -7.71
CA TYR A 25 -0.70 9.10 -7.99
C TYR A 25 -0.80 9.97 -6.73
N HIS A 26 -1.20 9.41 -5.58
CA HIS A 26 -1.20 10.15 -4.30
C HIS A 26 0.21 10.54 -3.84
N GLN A 27 1.24 9.88 -4.35
CA GLN A 27 2.63 10.22 -4.02
C GLN A 27 3.13 11.40 -4.86
N LEU A 28 2.66 11.54 -6.11
CA LEU A 28 2.91 12.71 -6.95
C LEU A 28 2.29 13.97 -6.34
N GLU A 29 1.06 13.87 -5.82
CA GLU A 29 0.39 14.98 -5.12
C GLU A 29 1.20 15.50 -3.92
N GLU A 30 1.91 14.64 -3.20
CA GLU A 30 2.78 15.06 -2.08
C GLU A 30 4.07 15.71 -2.58
N MET A 31 4.64 15.24 -3.71
CA MET A 31 5.85 15.83 -4.31
C MET A 31 5.60 17.24 -4.86
N GLU A 32 4.39 17.54 -5.33
CA GLU A 32 4.04 18.85 -5.85
C GLU A 32 3.95 19.95 -4.77
N LYS A 33 3.77 19.57 -3.50
CA LYS A 33 3.63 20.53 -2.38
C LYS A 33 4.94 21.25 -2.05
N GLN A 34 6.10 20.65 -2.37
CA GLN A 34 7.45 21.21 -2.20
C GLN A 34 7.68 21.98 -0.88
N ASP A 35 7.06 21.52 0.21
CA ASP A 35 7.41 21.95 1.55
C ASP A 35 8.59 21.08 2.03
N GLY A 36 9.49 21.60 2.87
CA GLY A 36 10.69 20.86 3.30
C GLY A 36 10.43 19.46 3.89
N SER A 37 9.17 19.14 4.21
CA SER A 37 8.63 17.85 4.66
C SER A 37 8.21 16.88 3.54
N THR A 38 8.49 17.17 2.28
CA THR A 38 8.05 16.36 1.11
C THR A 38 8.32 14.86 1.29
N TYR A 39 9.51 14.47 1.77
CA TYR A 39 9.84 13.06 2.01
C TYR A 39 8.98 12.40 3.11
N ASP A 40 8.73 13.09 4.22
CA ASP A 40 7.93 12.55 5.34
C ASP A 40 6.46 12.41 4.94
N ASN A 41 5.92 13.39 4.22
CA ASN A 41 4.57 13.37 3.68
C ASN A 41 4.37 12.20 2.72
N MET A 42 5.37 11.96 1.86
CA MET A 42 5.36 10.86 0.90
C MET A 42 5.44 9.48 1.58
N LYS A 43 6.25 9.35 2.63
CA LYS A 43 6.31 8.13 3.44
C LYS A 43 4.95 7.82 4.08
N GLU A 44 4.28 8.82 4.64
CA GLU A 44 2.94 8.63 5.22
C GLU A 44 1.89 8.24 4.17
N ALA A 45 1.96 8.82 2.97
CA ALA A 45 1.10 8.44 1.84
C ALA A 45 1.32 6.97 1.44
N ALA A 46 2.58 6.54 1.29
CA ALA A 46 2.93 5.15 1.00
C ALA A 46 2.41 4.19 2.08
N MET A 47 2.56 4.54 3.37
CA MET A 47 2.04 3.74 4.49
C MET A 47 0.52 3.62 4.49
N ARG A 48 -0.21 4.68 4.08
CA ARG A 48 -1.68 4.62 3.94
C ARG A 48 -2.10 3.64 2.83
N VAL A 49 -1.42 3.68 1.69
CA VAL A 49 -1.68 2.76 0.56
C VAL A 49 -1.45 1.31 1.00
N GLU A 50 -0.33 1.01 1.67
CA GLU A 50 -0.04 -0.36 2.12
C GLU A 50 -1.06 -0.85 3.16
N ARG A 51 -1.43 -0.02 4.16
CA ARG A 51 -2.46 -0.39 5.14
C ARG A 51 -3.80 -0.73 4.47
N ARG A 52 -4.19 0.03 3.44
CA ARG A 52 -5.41 -0.22 2.67
C ARG A 52 -5.30 -1.55 1.91
N ARG A 53 -4.15 -1.82 1.26
CA ARG A 53 -3.91 -3.06 0.53
C ARG A 53 -4.02 -4.29 1.45
N LEU A 54 -3.36 -4.26 2.60
CA LEU A 54 -3.44 -5.32 3.61
C LEU A 54 -4.88 -5.53 4.12
N THR A 55 -5.63 -4.44 4.30
CA THR A 55 -7.04 -4.52 4.71
C THR A 55 -7.90 -5.17 3.61
N LEU A 56 -7.67 -4.83 2.35
CA LEU A 56 -8.40 -5.43 1.22
C LEU A 56 -8.04 -6.89 1.01
N GLU A 57 -6.78 -7.28 1.21
CA GLU A 57 -6.33 -8.68 1.16
C GLU A 57 -6.98 -9.52 2.26
N THR A 58 -7.02 -9.01 3.49
CA THR A 58 -7.68 -9.71 4.61
C THR A 58 -9.20 -9.84 4.44
N VAL A 59 -9.85 -8.87 3.78
CA VAL A 59 -11.29 -8.96 3.42
C VAL A 59 -11.52 -9.89 2.23
N ARG A 60 -10.57 -9.97 1.29
CA ARG A 60 -10.60 -10.87 0.12
C ARG A 60 -10.29 -12.33 0.44
N GLU A 61 -9.79 -12.65 1.62
CA GLU A 61 -9.75 -14.00 2.15
C GLU A 61 -11.05 -14.29 2.94
N PRO A 62 -12.17 -14.67 2.29
CA PRO A 62 -13.22 -15.33 3.03
C PRO A 62 -12.61 -16.63 3.54
N LYS A 63 -12.61 -16.81 4.86
CA LYS A 63 -12.31 -18.06 5.54
C LYS A 63 -13.29 -19.15 5.08
N PHE A 64 -13.14 -19.68 3.87
CA PHE A 64 -13.69 -20.98 3.50
C PHE A 64 -12.81 -22.06 4.13
N ARG A 65 -12.84 -22.13 5.47
CA ARG A 65 -12.55 -23.35 6.20
C ARG A 65 -13.89 -24.03 6.53
N GLY A 66 -14.67 -24.29 5.48
CA GLY A 66 -15.76 -25.25 5.55
C GLY A 66 -15.16 -26.64 5.58
N ASN A 67 -14.90 -27.15 6.78
CA ASN A 67 -14.53 -28.54 6.99
C ASN A 67 -15.79 -29.39 6.73
N ASN A 68 -16.06 -29.68 5.47
CA ASN A 68 -17.10 -30.62 5.05
C ASN A 68 -16.69 -32.02 5.54
N GLY A 69 -17.13 -32.37 6.74
CA GLY A 69 -17.23 -33.75 7.19
C GLY A 69 -18.25 -34.47 6.32
N GLY A 70 -17.80 -34.99 5.19
CA GLY A 70 -18.61 -35.81 4.29
C GLY A 70 -18.99 -37.11 4.97
N HIS A 71 -20.16 -37.16 5.60
CA HIS A 71 -20.83 -38.41 5.90
C HIS A 71 -21.72 -38.76 4.70
N ILE A 72 -21.15 -39.48 3.74
CA ILE A 72 -21.92 -40.11 2.67
C ILE A 72 -22.63 -41.30 3.32
N GLN A 73 -23.87 -41.08 3.79
CA GLN A 73 -24.79 -42.18 4.03
C GLN A 73 -25.44 -42.54 2.69
N ALA A 74 -24.88 -43.54 2.03
CA ALA A 74 -25.58 -44.28 0.98
C ALA A 74 -26.68 -45.11 1.66
N TRP A 75 -27.92 -44.91 1.26
CA TRP A 75 -29.04 -45.78 1.60
C TRP A 75 -29.62 -46.41 0.31
N PRO A 76 -30.11 -47.66 0.39
CA PRO A 76 -30.51 -48.48 -0.75
C PRO A 76 -31.80 -48.03 -1.44
#